data_AF-A0A9X3QLU9-F1
#
_entry.id   AF-A0A9X3QLU9-F1
#
_cell.length_a   1.000
_cell.length_b   1.000
_cell.length_c   1.000
_cell.angle_alpha   90.00
_cell.angle_beta   90.00
_cell.angle_gamma   90.00
#
_symmetry.space_group_name_H-M   'P 1'
#
loop_
_entity.id
_entity.type
_entity.pdbx_description
1 polymer ?
#
loop_
_entity_poly.entity_id
_entity_poly.type
_entity_poly.pdbx_seq_one_letter_code
_entity_poly.pdbx_strand_id
1 'polypeptide(L)'
;MKKFILGVLLILAPVIIYEIILTVLASFGITDTSTIKVIVAAVYSLISVLLIVIFYENISSLKNRFLTVLLDILTGSAIFFLVHPSWVPVFYLLISLFVLFYWHKRQKGA
;
A
#
# COMPACT_ATOMS: atom_id res chain seq x y z
N MET A 1 -17.89 -11.32 5.18
CA MET A 1 -16.63 -11.29 5.96
C MET A 1 -15.37 -11.18 5.12
N LYS A 2 -15.08 -12.10 4.16
CA LYS A 2 -13.84 -12.07 3.36
C LYS A 2 -13.48 -10.71 2.72
N LYS A 3 -14.46 -10.00 2.14
CA LYS A 3 -14.26 -8.69 1.49
C LYS A 3 -13.91 -7.56 2.47
N PHE A 4 -14.52 -7.59 3.66
CA PHE A 4 -14.25 -6.62 4.72
C PHE A 4 -12.86 -6.82 5.31
N ILE A 5 -12.48 -8.09 5.56
CA ILE A 5 -11.15 -8.47 6.05
C ILE A 5 -10.07 -8.05 5.05
N LEU A 6 -10.34 -8.24 3.75
CA LEU A 6 -9.48 -7.69 2.72
C LEU A 6 -9.40 -6.17 2.92
N GLY A 7 -10.45 -5.36 2.76
CA GLY A 7 -10.38 -3.89 2.87
C GLY A 7 -9.54 -3.38 4.06
N VAL A 8 -9.77 -3.93 5.25
CA VAL A 8 -9.01 -3.64 6.47
C VAL A 8 -7.51 -3.93 6.32
N LEU A 9 -7.15 -5.05 5.69
CA LEU A 9 -5.77 -5.44 5.46
C LEU A 9 -5.07 -4.48 4.47
N LEU A 10 -5.76 -3.96 3.45
CA LEU A 10 -5.17 -2.94 2.55
C LEU A 10 -4.92 -1.61 3.27
N ILE A 11 -5.79 -1.26 4.21
CA ILE A 11 -5.69 -0.02 5.00
C ILE A 11 -4.55 -0.12 6.03
N LEU A 12 -4.45 -1.25 6.74
CA LEU A 12 -3.51 -1.40 7.86
C LEU A 12 -2.15 -1.97 7.47
N ALA A 13 -2.06 -2.76 6.40
CA ALA A 13 -0.81 -3.38 5.98
C ALA A 13 0.33 -2.38 5.79
N PRO A 14 0.12 -1.18 5.20
CA PRO A 14 1.19 -0.20 5.06
C PRO A 14 1.82 0.13 6.41
N VAL A 15 1.02 0.48 7.42
CA VAL A 15 1.54 0.85 8.75
C VAL A 15 2.22 -0.32 9.45
N ILE A 16 1.59 -1.50 9.46
CA ILE A 16 2.14 -2.68 10.14
C ILE A 16 3.47 -3.10 9.53
N ILE A 17 3.56 -3.10 8.20
CA ILE A 17 4.77 -3.48 7.48
C ILE A 17 5.90 -2.47 7.75
N TYR A 18 5.56 -1.18 7.90
CA TYR A 18 6.55 -0.15 8.25
C TYR A 18 7.27 -0.50 9.54
N GLU A 19 6.49 -0.76 10.59
CA GLU A 19 7.00 -1.05 11.94
C GLU A 19 7.82 -2.34 11.98
N ILE A 20 7.39 -3.36 11.23
CA ILE A 20 8.16 -4.60 11.08
C ILE A 20 9.52 -4.31 10.42
N ILE A 21 9.54 -3.55 9.32
CA ILE A 21 10.78 -3.19 8.63
C ILE A 21 11.70 -2.39 9.56
N LEU A 22 11.16 -1.41 10.29
CA LEU A 22 11.95 -0.64 11.26
C LEU A 22 12.59 -1.53 12.31
N THR A 23 11.83 -2.46 12.88
CA THR A 23 12.32 -3.40 13.90
C THR A 23 13.45 -4.28 13.35
N VAL A 24 13.27 -4.79 12.13
CA VAL A 24 14.28 -5.62 11.44
C VAL A 24 15.54 -4.81 11.14
N LEU A 25 15.42 -3.61 10.57
CA LEU A 25 16.58 -2.76 10.25
C LEU A 25 17.36 -2.36 11.52
N ALA A 26 16.64 -2.03 12.59
CA ALA A 26 17.26 -1.75 13.89
C ALA A 26 18.04 -2.96 14.42
N SER A 27 17.52 -4.19 14.26
CA SER A 27 18.23 -5.41 14.65
C SER A 27 19.53 -5.66 13.88
N PHE A 28 19.66 -5.11 12.67
CA PHE A 28 20.88 -5.15 11.85
C PHE A 28 21.83 -3.96 12.12
N GLY A 29 21.51 -3.08 13.08
CA GLY A 29 22.30 -1.89 13.39
C GLY A 29 22.12 -0.75 12.38
N ILE A 30 21.16 -0.85 11.46
CA ILE A 30 20.85 0.22 10.51
C ILE A 30 19.97 1.25 11.20
N THR A 31 20.57 2.38 11.56
CA THR A 31 19.89 3.48 12.27
C THR A 31 19.83 4.77 11.44
N ASP A 32 20.51 4.81 10.29
CA ASP A 32 20.50 5.96 9.40
C ASP A 32 19.10 6.18 8.80
N THR A 33 18.52 7.34 9.11
CA THR A 33 17.13 7.66 8.76
C THR A 33 16.93 7.78 7.25
N SER A 34 17.95 8.18 6.50
CA SER A 34 17.84 8.33 5.04
C SER A 34 17.81 6.97 4.35
N THR A 35 18.69 6.07 4.78
CA THR A 35 18.80 4.68 4.31
C THR A 35 17.52 3.91 4.60
N ILE A 36 16.99 4.02 5.83
CA ILE A 36 15.71 3.42 6.22
C ILE A 36 14.58 3.89 5.29
N LYS A 37 14.45 5.19 5.05
CA LYS A 37 13.38 5.74 4.20
C LYS A 37 13.44 5.20 2.77
N VAL A 38 14.63 5.08 2.18
CA VAL A 38 14.82 4.54 0.83
C VAL A 38 14.50 3.04 0.77
N ILE A 39 15.00 2.24 1.72
CA ILE A 39 14.71 0.81 1.80
C ILE A 39 13.20 0.58 1.92
N VAL A 40 12.56 1.32 2.83
CA VAL A 40 11.13 1.22 3.05
C VAL A 40 10.35 1.62 1.79
N ALA A 41 10.73 2.72 1.12
CA ALA A 41 10.09 3.13 -0.13
C ALA A 41 10.20 2.04 -1.21
N ALA A 42 11.37 1.40 -1.35
CA ALA A 42 11.59 0.31 -2.30
C ALA A 42 10.71 -0.90 -2.00
N VAL A 43 10.62 -1.31 -0.73
CA VAL A 43 9.76 -2.42 -0.28
C VAL A 43 8.29 -2.11 -0.55
N TYR A 44 7.86 -0.88 -0.31
CA TYR A 44 6.48 -0.46 -0.60
C TYR A 44 6.13 -0.48 -2.08
N SER A 45 7.07 -0.18 -2.98
CA SER A 45 6.81 -0.32 -4.42
C SER A 45 6.31 -1.72 -4.76
N LEU A 46 6.99 -2.74 -4.23
CA LEU A 46 6.67 -4.15 -4.49
C LEU A 46 5.36 -4.54 -3.81
N ILE A 47 5.15 -4.12 -2.57
CA ILE A 47 3.97 -4.47 -1.78
C ILE A 47 2.71 -3.81 -2.33
N SER A 48 2.81 -2.57 -2.82
CA SER A 48 1.69 -1.87 -3.46
C SER A 48 1.18 -2.63 -4.68
N VAL A 49 2.09 -3.17 -5.50
CA VAL A 49 1.73 -4.01 -6.65
C VAL A 49 0.97 -5.26 -6.20
N LEU A 50 1.52 -6.01 -5.24
CA LEU A 50 0.92 -7.26 -4.76
C LEU A 50 -0.46 -7.01 -4.12
N LEU A 51 -0.53 -6.06 -3.18
CA LEU A 51 -1.77 -5.76 -2.47
C LEU A 51 -2.87 -5.32 -3.43
N ILE A 52 -2.57 -4.41 -4.35
CA ILE A 52 -3.59 -3.89 -5.28
C ILE A 52 -4.05 -4.97 -6.24
N VAL A 53 -3.14 -5.77 -6.83
CA VAL A 53 -3.53 -6.85 -7.75
C VAL A 53 -4.44 -7.85 -7.04
N ILE A 54 -4.02 -8.38 -5.89
CA ILE A 54 -4.79 -9.37 -5.12
C ILE A 54 -6.16 -8.82 -4.75
N PHE A 55 -6.23 -7.58 -4.26
CA PHE A 55 -7.48 -6.98 -3.83
C PHE A 55 -8.41 -6.68 -4.97
N TYR A 56 -7.85 -6.05 -6.00
CA TYR A 56 -8.60 -5.68 -7.18
C TYR A 56 -9.23 -6.94 -7.79
N GLU A 57 -8.50 -8.04 -7.93
CA GLU A 57 -9.04 -9.28 -8.48
C GLU A 57 -10.11 -9.95 -7.60
N ASN A 58 -10.01 -9.83 -6.27
CA ASN A 58 -10.92 -10.49 -5.33
C ASN A 58 -12.23 -9.71 -5.04
N ILE A 59 -12.40 -8.48 -5.54
CA ILE A 59 -13.65 -7.72 -5.34
C ILE A 59 -14.68 -8.10 -6.40
N SER A 60 -15.75 -8.80 -6.00
CA SER A 60 -16.71 -9.41 -6.94
C SER A 60 -17.45 -8.48 -7.91
N SER A 61 -17.58 -7.18 -7.62
CA SER A 61 -18.34 -6.24 -8.48
C SER A 61 -17.41 -5.29 -9.23
N LEU A 62 -17.31 -5.49 -10.54
CA LEU A 62 -16.46 -4.71 -11.45
C LEU A 62 -16.80 -3.21 -11.43
N LYS A 63 -18.09 -2.86 -11.23
CA LYS A 63 -18.59 -1.48 -11.28
C LYS A 63 -18.07 -0.60 -10.14
N ASN A 64 -17.87 -1.18 -8.95
CA ASN A 64 -17.43 -0.45 -7.74
C ASN A 64 -16.00 -0.81 -7.31
N ARG A 65 -15.36 -1.77 -7.97
CA ARG A 65 -14.03 -2.28 -7.65
C ARG A 65 -12.96 -1.19 -7.59
N PHE A 66 -12.89 -0.35 -8.62
CA PHE A 66 -11.93 0.76 -8.67
C PHE A 66 -12.13 1.76 -7.53
N LEU A 67 -13.37 2.22 -7.32
CA LEU A 67 -13.69 3.19 -6.29
C LEU A 67 -13.40 2.65 -4.88
N THR A 68 -13.72 1.37 -4.64
CA THR A 68 -13.47 0.72 -3.35
C THR A 68 -11.97 0.66 -3.06
N VAL A 69 -11.16 0.16 -4.00
CA VAL A 69 -9.71 0.07 -3.81
C VAL A 69 -9.08 1.47 -3.70
N LEU A 70 -9.58 2.45 -4.47
CA LEU A 70 -9.13 3.83 -4.37
C LEU A 70 -9.36 4.40 -2.97
N LEU A 71 -10.56 4.23 -2.41
CA LEU A 71 -10.89 4.71 -1.07
C LEU A 71 -10.04 4.01 0.00
N ASP A 72 -9.82 2.70 -0.13
CA ASP A 72 -8.98 1.94 0.79
C ASP A 72 -7.51 2.42 0.72
N ILE A 73 -6.96 2.66 -0.47
CA ILE A 73 -5.60 3.21 -0.66
C ILE A 73 -5.50 4.60 -0.03
N LEU A 74 -6.48 5.48 -0.28
CA LEU A 74 -6.49 6.84 0.27
C LEU A 74 -6.55 6.81 1.80
N THR A 75 -7.41 5.95 2.35
CA THR A 75 -7.58 5.78 3.80
C THR A 75 -6.31 5.22 4.43
N GLY A 76 -5.75 4.14 3.87
CA GLY A 76 -4.50 3.54 4.35
C GLY A 76 -3.32 4.51 4.27
N SER A 77 -3.22 5.26 3.17
CA SER A 77 -2.17 6.28 2.99
C SER A 77 -2.32 7.44 3.98
N ALA A 78 -3.54 7.88 4.26
CA ALA A 78 -3.81 8.93 5.23
C ALA A 78 -3.44 8.48 6.66
N ILE A 79 -3.84 7.27 7.05
CA ILE A 79 -3.44 6.69 8.34
C ILE A 79 -1.92 6.55 8.41
N PHE A 80 -1.29 6.05 7.35
CA PHE A 80 0.16 5.90 7.31
C PHE A 80 0.89 7.24 7.44
N PHE A 81 0.41 8.29 6.78
CA PHE A 81 0.96 9.64 6.92
C PHE A 81 0.78 10.21 8.33
N LEU A 82 -0.37 9.96 8.97
CA LEU A 82 -0.63 10.39 10.34
C LEU A 82 0.31 9.72 11.35
N VAL A 83 0.58 8.43 11.19
CA VAL A 83 1.47 7.68 12.08
C VAL A 83 2.95 8.01 11.80
N HIS A 84 3.32 8.17 10.53
CA HIS A 84 4.71 8.40 10.10
C HIS A 84 4.82 9.60 9.15
N PRO A 85 4.79 10.84 9.66
CA PRO A 85 4.78 12.05 8.84
C PRO A 85 6.12 12.22 8.10
N SER A 86 6.18 11.71 6.88
CA SER A 86 7.38 11.73 6.03
C SER A 86 7.00 11.64 4.55
N TRP A 87 8.00 11.70 3.66
CA TRP A 87 7.77 11.54 2.22
C TRP A 87 7.42 10.08 1.85
N VAL A 88 7.69 9.10 2.70
CA VAL A 88 7.49 7.67 2.41
C VAL A 88 6.02 7.31 2.21
N PRO A 89 5.07 7.71 3.09
CA PRO A 89 3.64 7.52 2.82
C PRO A 89 3.15 8.21 1.55
N VAL A 90 3.68 9.40 1.24
CA VAL A 90 3.34 10.12 0.00
C VAL A 90 3.80 9.34 -1.23
N PHE A 91 5.02 8.78 -1.18
CA PHE A 91 5.54 7.93 -2.23
C PHE A 91 4.74 6.63 -2.39
N TYR A 92 4.38 5.98 -1.27
CA TYR A 92 3.48 4.82 -1.27
C TYR A 92 2.15 5.12 -1.95
N LEU A 93 1.52 6.26 -1.64
CA LEU A 93 0.27 6.69 -2.26
C LEU A 93 0.44 6.85 -3.77
N LEU A 94 1.48 7.54 -4.24
CA LEU A 94 1.72 7.77 -5.66
C LEU A 94 1.88 6.46 -6.43
N ILE A 95 2.69 5.52 -5.91
CA ILE A 95 2.85 4.21 -6.54
C ILE A 95 1.53 3.44 -6.51
N SER A 96 0.83 3.44 -5.38
CA SER A 96 -0.44 2.72 -5.24
C SER A 96 -1.47 3.24 -6.24
N LEU A 97 -1.58 4.55 -6.43
CA LEU A 97 -2.45 5.13 -7.45
C LEU A 97 -2.02 4.70 -8.85
N PHE A 98 -0.73 4.80 -9.18
CA PHE A 98 -0.21 4.38 -10.49
C PHE A 98 -0.57 2.92 -10.81
N VAL A 99 -0.33 2.00 -9.86
CA VAL A 99 -0.66 0.58 -9.99
C VAL A 99 -2.15 0.38 -10.16
N LEU A 100 -2.98 1.04 -9.35
CA LEU A 100 -4.44 0.93 -9.44
C LEU A 100 -4.95 1.37 -10.81
N PHE A 101 -4.51 2.52 -11.30
CA PHE A 101 -4.89 3.02 -12.63
C PHE A 101 -4.44 2.10 -13.75
N TYR A 102 -3.18 1.64 -13.70
CA TYR A 102 -2.63 0.71 -14.67
C TYR A 102 -3.44 -0.60 -14.72
N TRP A 103 -3.73 -1.19 -13.56
CA TRP A 103 -4.46 -2.44 -13.47
C TRP A 103 -5.93 -2.30 -13.89
N HIS A 104 -6.57 -1.19 -13.51
CA HIS A 104 -7.92 -0.86 -13.95
C HIS A 104 -8.01 -0.75 -15.47
N LYS A 105 -7.04 -0.05 -16.10
CA LYS A 105 -6.97 0.07 -17.56
C LYS A 105 -6.78 -1.28 -18.23
N ARG A 106 -5.90 -2.13 -17.70
CA ARG A 106 -5.67 -3.50 -18.21
C ARG A 106 -6.95 -4.33 -18.25
N GLN A 107 -7.78 -4.26 -17.21
CA GLN A 107 -9.03 -5.02 -17.14
C GLN A 107 -10.17 -4.47 -18.01
N LYS A 108 -10.08 -3.23 -18.50
CA LYS A 108 -11.07 -2.66 -19.44
C LYS A 108 -10.72 -2.92 -20.90
N GLY A 109 -9.47 -3.27 -21.21
CA GLY A 109 -8.98 -3.57 -22.55
C GLY A 109 -8.80 -5.05 -22.86
N ALA A 110 -9.20 -5.93 -21.94
CA ALA A 110 -9.28 -7.39 -22.10
C ALA A 110 -10.74 -7.80 -22.13
#